data_AF-A0A6A7LJB5-F1
#
_entry.id   AF-A0A6A7LJB5-F1
#
_cell.length_a   1.000
_cell.length_b   1.000
_cell.length_c   1.000
_cell.angle_alpha   90.00
_cell.angle_beta   90.00
_cell.angle_gamma   90.00
#
_symmetry.space_group_name_H-M   'P 1'
#
loop_
_entity.id
_entity.type
_entity.pdbx_description
1 polymer ?
#
loop_
_entity_poly.entity_id
_entity_poly.type
_entity_poly.pdbx_seq_one_letter_code
_entity_poly.pdbx_strand_id
1 'polypeptide(L)'
;MTQNSFPLKEWHVEHMEKIIVKFVKGLSENANSWERRNHKRYGGIANVSRQIRYDIKHGATNDDLLSFLQKIRNDTSYSNLRDYDGSLGRLLELEGVFPLELTSFNVRSLR
;
A
#
# COMPACT_ATOMS: atom_id res chain seq x y z
N MET A 1 15.13 3.27 31.81
CA MET A 1 14.27 2.25 31.19
C MET A 1 14.22 2.57 29.70
N THR A 2 15.00 1.87 28.89
CA THR A 2 15.00 2.01 27.43
C THR A 2 13.70 1.41 26.90
N GLN A 3 12.84 2.23 26.29
CA GLN A 3 11.62 1.72 25.63
C GLN A 3 12.02 0.80 24.47
N ASN A 4 11.45 -0.41 24.45
CA ASN A 4 11.47 -1.35 23.33
C ASN A 4 10.74 -0.74 22.10
N SER A 5 11.35 0.22 21.40
CA SER A 5 10.77 0.80 20.19
C SER A 5 10.98 -0.06 18.95
N PHE A 6 11.99 -0.93 18.96
CA PHE A 6 12.37 -1.76 17.81
C PHE A 6 11.33 -2.80 17.38
N PRO A 7 10.75 -3.64 18.27
CA PRO A 7 9.78 -4.66 17.83
C PRO A 7 8.46 -4.07 17.31
N LEU A 8 8.11 -2.83 17.68
CA LEU A 8 6.91 -2.17 17.17
C LEU A 8 7.14 -1.56 15.78
N LYS A 9 8.34 -1.06 15.50
CA LYS A 9 8.66 -0.49 14.18
C LYS A 9 8.52 -1.55 13.08
N GLU A 10 9.15 -2.71 13.25
CA GLU A 10 9.09 -3.80 12.26
C GLU A 10 7.66 -4.25 12.03
N TRP A 11 6.87 -4.37 13.10
CA TRP A 11 5.45 -4.68 13.01
C TRP A 11 4.68 -3.65 12.16
N HIS A 12 4.90 -2.35 12.36
CA HIS A 12 4.24 -1.31 11.57
C HIS A 12 4.64 -1.35 10.09
N VAL A 13 5.90 -1.65 9.79
CA VAL A 13 6.38 -1.78 8.40
C VAL A 13 5.72 -2.98 7.71
N GLU A 14 5.72 -4.15 8.34
CA GLU A 14 5.06 -5.34 7.80
C GLU A 14 3.55 -5.15 7.66
N HIS A 15 2.93 -4.52 8.64
CA HIS A 15 1.49 -4.28 8.64
C HIS A 15 1.10 -3.33 7.50
N MET A 16 1.90 -2.28 7.28
CA MET A 16 1.72 -1.36 6.16
C MET A 16 1.82 -2.09 4.82
N GLU A 17 2.84 -2.94 4.62
CA GLU A 17 2.97 -3.74 3.39
C GLU A 17 1.72 -4.61 3.15
N LYS A 18 1.27 -5.33 4.17
CA LYS A 18 0.09 -6.21 4.09
C LYS A 18 -1.16 -5.44 3.69
N ILE A 19 -1.35 -4.23 4.23
CA ILE A 19 -2.48 -3.36 3.88
C ILE A 19 -2.40 -2.94 2.42
N ILE A 20 -1.23 -2.49 1.94
CA ILE A 20 -1.03 -2.05 0.56
C ILE A 20 -1.31 -3.21 -0.40
N VAL A 21 -0.71 -4.38 -0.17
CA VAL A 21 -0.91 -5.56 -1.00
C VAL A 21 -2.38 -5.97 -1.03
N LYS A 22 -3.07 -5.96 0.11
CA LYS A 22 -4.50 -6.28 0.17
C LYS A 22 -5.35 -5.29 -0.63
N PHE A 23 -5.03 -3.99 -0.56
CA PHE A 23 -5.73 -2.96 -1.31
C PHE A 23 -5.50 -3.06 -2.82
N VAL A 24 -4.25 -3.28 -3.24
CA VAL A 24 -3.85 -3.45 -4.64
C VAL A 24 -4.29 -4.79 -5.21
N LYS A 25 -4.55 -5.81 -4.38
CA LYS A 25 -5.22 -7.04 -4.80
C LYS A 25 -6.72 -6.82 -5.04
N GLY A 26 -7.36 -6.11 -4.10
CA GLY A 26 -8.79 -5.81 -4.17
C GLY A 26 -9.65 -7.01 -3.83
N LEU A 27 -10.93 -6.93 -4.18
CA LEU A 27 -11.88 -8.00 -3.95
C LEU A 27 -11.91 -8.94 -5.16
N SER A 28 -11.79 -10.25 -4.92
CA SER A 28 -11.98 -11.27 -5.95
C SER A 28 -13.40 -11.26 -6.49
N GLU A 29 -13.59 -11.50 -7.78
CA GLU A 29 -14.92 -11.65 -8.41
C GLU A 29 -15.73 -12.77 -7.72
N ASN A 30 -15.04 -13.86 -7.36
CA ASN A 30 -15.60 -15.02 -6.68
C ASN A 30 -15.66 -14.88 -5.15
N ALA A 31 -15.46 -13.67 -4.61
CA ALA A 31 -15.52 -13.46 -3.17
C ALA A 31 -16.87 -13.88 -2.58
N ASN A 32 -16.89 -14.32 -1.34
CA ASN A 32 -18.12 -14.64 -0.62
C ASN A 32 -18.78 -13.38 -0.02
N SER A 33 -20.00 -13.53 0.50
CA SER A 33 -20.77 -12.41 1.06
C SER A 33 -20.10 -11.73 2.27
N TRP A 34 -19.33 -12.48 3.05
CA TRP A 34 -18.60 -11.94 4.20
C TRP A 34 -17.38 -11.12 3.74
N GLU A 35 -16.64 -11.61 2.74
CA GLU A 35 -15.52 -10.89 2.12
C GLU A 35 -15.98 -9.59 1.48
N ARG A 36 -17.09 -9.63 0.73
CA ARG A 36 -17.76 -8.43 0.18
C ARG A 36 -18.09 -7.41 1.27
N ARG A 37 -18.70 -7.86 2.37
CA ARG A 37 -19.05 -6.98 3.50
C ARG A 37 -17.82 -6.38 4.16
N ASN A 38 -16.77 -7.16 4.38
CA ASN A 38 -15.52 -6.68 4.96
C ASN A 38 -14.80 -5.71 4.05
N HIS A 39 -14.75 -5.98 2.75
CA HIS A 39 -14.17 -5.07 1.78
C HIS A 39 -14.91 -3.72 1.77
N LYS A 40 -16.25 -3.73 1.81
CA LYS A 40 -17.04 -2.50 1.92
C LYS A 40 -16.72 -1.69 3.19
N ARG A 41 -16.45 -2.36 4.32
CA ARG A 41 -16.14 -1.69 5.60
C ARG A 41 -14.71 -1.20 5.71
N TYR A 42 -13.75 -1.97 5.20
CA TYR A 42 -12.33 -1.80 5.52
C TYR A 42 -11.41 -1.68 4.30
N GLY A 43 -11.87 -2.06 3.11
CA GLY A 43 -11.07 -2.11 1.88
C GLY A 43 -11.05 -0.81 1.08
N GLY A 44 -11.83 0.20 1.47
CA GLY A 44 -11.84 1.49 0.77
C GLY A 44 -10.59 2.34 1.03
N ILE A 45 -10.24 3.19 0.06
CA ILE A 45 -9.06 4.06 0.10
C ILE A 45 -8.98 4.94 1.35
N ALA A 46 -10.12 5.46 1.84
CA ALA A 46 -10.16 6.29 3.04
C ALA A 46 -9.70 5.52 4.29
N ASN A 47 -10.11 4.25 4.43
CA ASN A 47 -9.71 3.42 5.56
C ASN A 47 -8.27 2.91 5.42
N VAL A 48 -7.87 2.53 4.20
CA VAL A 48 -6.50 2.12 3.89
C VAL A 48 -5.51 3.25 4.17
N SER A 49 -5.78 4.46 3.66
CA SER A 49 -4.92 5.61 3.90
C SER A 49 -4.84 6.01 5.38
N ARG A 50 -5.93 5.86 6.14
CA ARG A 50 -5.91 6.08 7.59
C ARG A 50 -5.01 5.08 8.32
N GLN A 51 -5.01 3.81 7.92
CA GLN A 51 -4.15 2.79 8.52
C GLN A 51 -2.68 3.03 8.18
N ILE A 52 -2.36 3.33 6.91
CA ILE A 52 -0.99 3.67 6.49
C ILE A 52 -0.45 4.88 7.28
N ARG A 53 -1.24 5.94 7.44
CA ARG A 53 -0.86 7.10 8.28
C ARG A 53 -0.61 6.73 9.74
N TYR A 54 -1.36 5.76 10.27
CA TYR A 54 -1.15 5.27 11.62
C TYR A 54 0.17 4.50 11.72
N ASP A 55 0.46 3.60 10.78
CA ASP A 55 1.72 2.86 10.76
C ASP A 55 2.93 3.79 10.62
N ILE A 56 2.84 4.82 9.76
CA ILE A 56 3.88 5.86 9.63
C ILE A 56 4.08 6.61 10.95
N LYS A 57 2.99 6.97 11.64
CA LYS A 57 3.07 7.67 12.94
C LYS A 57 3.78 6.83 14.01
N HIS A 58 3.69 5.50 13.92
CA HIS A 58 4.13 4.61 15.00
C HIS A 58 5.40 3.80 14.70
N GLY A 59 5.99 3.92 13.50
CA GLY A 59 7.33 3.41 13.25
C GLY A 59 7.69 3.20 11.79
N ALA A 60 6.71 3.01 10.91
CA ALA A 60 6.95 2.98 9.47
C ALA A 60 7.33 4.36 8.95
N THR A 61 7.89 4.43 7.74
CA THR A 61 8.31 5.69 7.12
C THR A 61 7.67 5.90 5.75
N ASN A 62 7.71 7.14 5.26
CA ASN A 62 7.33 7.44 3.88
C ASN A 62 8.24 6.73 2.86
N ASP A 63 9.51 6.48 3.22
CA ASP A 63 10.45 5.75 2.38
C ASP A 63 10.08 4.27 2.28
N ASP A 64 9.63 3.66 3.37
CA ASP A 64 9.09 2.29 3.35
C ASP A 64 7.86 2.21 2.43
N LEU A 65 6.94 3.18 2.55
CA LEU A 65 5.76 3.27 1.67
C LEU A 65 6.18 3.42 0.21
N LEU A 66 7.09 4.34 -0.11
CA LEU A 66 7.58 4.55 -1.48
C LEU A 66 8.24 3.28 -2.04
N SER A 67 9.06 2.62 -1.23
CA SER A 67 9.74 1.37 -1.58
C SER A 67 8.72 0.29 -1.93
N PHE A 68 7.66 0.11 -1.12
CA PHE A 68 6.60 -0.84 -1.41
C PHE A 68 5.84 -0.52 -2.70
N LEU A 69 5.48 0.74 -2.93
CA LEU A 69 4.76 1.14 -4.15
C LEU A 69 5.61 0.90 -5.41
N GLN A 70 6.90 1.25 -5.36
CA GLN A 70 7.84 1.01 -6.46
C GLN A 70 8.07 -0.49 -6.70
N LYS A 71 8.20 -1.28 -5.63
CA LYS A 71 8.39 -2.73 -5.71
C LYS A 71 7.16 -3.41 -6.30
N ILE A 72 5.96 -3.03 -5.87
CA ILE A 72 4.69 -3.52 -6.45
C ILE A 72 4.59 -3.17 -7.94
N ARG A 73 5.08 -1.99 -8.36
CA ARG A 73 5.06 -1.57 -9.76
C ARG A 73 6.05 -2.34 -10.64
N ASN A 74 7.27 -2.56 -10.17
CA ASN A 74 8.38 -2.97 -11.04
C ASN A 74 8.91 -4.39 -10.76
N ASP A 75 8.80 -4.88 -9.52
CA ASP A 75 9.42 -6.15 -9.13
C ASP A 75 8.61 -7.33 -9.66
N THR A 76 9.29 -8.34 -10.21
CA THR A 76 8.67 -9.58 -10.69
C THR A 76 7.97 -10.36 -9.57
N SER A 77 8.35 -10.18 -8.31
CA SER A 77 7.71 -10.83 -7.15
C SER A 77 6.24 -10.45 -6.97
N TYR A 78 5.82 -9.30 -7.50
CA TYR A 78 4.43 -8.83 -7.48
C TYR A 78 3.75 -8.92 -8.85
N SER A 79 4.29 -9.67 -9.81
CA SER A 79 3.65 -9.92 -11.11
C SER A 79 2.21 -10.40 -10.95
N ASN A 80 2.01 -11.47 -10.16
CA ASN A 80 0.69 -12.00 -9.83
C ASN A 80 -0.26 -10.96 -9.20
N LEU A 81 0.28 -9.97 -8.47
CA LEU A 81 -0.53 -8.91 -7.86
C LEU A 81 -1.02 -7.91 -8.92
N ARG A 82 -0.20 -7.63 -9.94
CA ARG A 82 -0.53 -6.76 -11.08
C ARG A 82 -1.51 -7.40 -12.06
N ASP A 83 -1.59 -8.73 -12.08
CA ASP A 83 -2.51 -9.47 -12.95
C ASP A 83 -3.98 -9.39 -12.48
N TYR A 84 -4.24 -8.95 -11.24
CA TYR A 84 -5.61 -8.75 -10.76
C TYR A 84 -6.27 -7.56 -11.46
N ASP A 85 -7.54 -7.72 -11.83
CA ASP A 85 -8.32 -6.68 -12.49
C ASP A 85 -8.39 -5.40 -11.65
N GLY A 86 -8.10 -4.26 -12.29
CA GLY A 86 -8.06 -2.95 -11.63
C GLY A 86 -6.94 -2.75 -10.59
N SER A 87 -5.99 -3.68 -10.45
CA SER A 87 -4.88 -3.57 -9.49
C SER A 87 -4.04 -2.31 -9.70
N LEU A 88 -3.65 -2.01 -10.94
CA LEU A 88 -2.90 -0.80 -11.30
C LEU A 88 -3.70 0.48 -11.04
N GLY A 89 -5.01 0.46 -11.29
CA GLY A 89 -5.90 1.58 -10.97
C GLY A 89 -5.92 1.88 -9.48
N ARG A 90 -6.01 0.83 -8.64
CA ARG A 90 -5.96 0.96 -7.18
C ARG A 90 -4.57 1.37 -6.69
N LEU A 91 -3.50 0.91 -7.32
CA LEU A 91 -2.14 1.39 -7.03
C LEU A 91 -2.01 2.89 -7.31
N LEU A 92 -2.48 3.36 -8.45
CA LEU A 92 -2.50 4.79 -8.81
C LEU A 92 -3.36 5.62 -7.86
N GLU A 93 -4.53 5.10 -7.45
CA GLU A 93 -5.38 5.75 -6.44
C GLU A 93 -4.63 5.95 -5.13
N LEU A 94 -3.86 4.94 -4.69
CA LEU A 94 -3.07 5.02 -3.47
C LEU A 94 -1.92 6.03 -3.59
N GLU A 95 -1.21 6.04 -4.72
CA GLU A 95 -0.18 7.05 -5.04
C GLU A 95 -0.76 8.47 -5.07
N GLY A 96 -2.01 8.65 -5.53
CA GLY A 96 -2.66 9.96 -5.53
C GLY A 96 -3.00 10.49 -4.13
N VAL A 97 -3.28 9.61 -3.17
CA VAL A 97 -3.59 9.99 -1.77
C VAL A 97 -2.34 10.31 -0.97
N PHE A 98 -1.24 9.65 -1.30
CA PHE A 98 0.08 9.93 -0.73
C PHE A 98 0.93 10.52 -1.84
N PRO A 99 0.82 11.84 -2.12
CA PRO A 99 1.76 12.54 -2.97
C PRO A 99 3.11 12.56 -2.23
N LEU A 100 3.75 11.40 -2.21
CA LEU A 100 5.15 11.25 -1.94
C LEU A 100 5.83 12.09 -3.01
N GLU A 101 6.82 12.89 -2.63
CA GLU A 101 7.57 13.67 -3.59
C GLU A 101 8.24 12.73 -4.59
N LEU A 102 7.52 12.40 -5.67
CA LEU A 102 8.00 11.71 -6.85
C LEU A 102 8.86 12.65 -7.72
N THR A 103 9.35 13.75 -7.14
CA THR A 103 10.44 14.54 -7.67
C THR A 103 11.71 13.71 -7.47
N SER A 104 12.05 12.83 -8.41
CA SER A 104 13.24 13.08 -9.24
C SER A 104 13.30 12.28 -10.55
N PHE A 105 12.34 11.41 -10.91
CA PHE A 105 12.58 10.43 -11.98
C PHE A 105 11.67 10.43 -13.21
N ASN A 106 10.71 11.36 -13.38
CA ASN A 106 9.88 11.31 -14.59
C ASN A 106 9.45 12.67 -15.18
N VAL A 107 10.40 13.58 -15.38
CA VAL A 107 10.18 14.81 -16.17
C VAL A 107 11.28 15.05 -17.23
N ARG A 108 12.06 14.04 -17.62
CA ARG A 108 13.12 14.21 -18.63
C ARG A 108 13.17 13.11 -19.70
N SER A 109 12.01 12.63 -20.16
CA SER A 109 11.96 11.83 -21.39
C SER A 109 10.74 12.16 -22.25
N LEU A 110 10.46 13.44 -22.45
CA LEU A 110 9.68 13.96 -23.58
C LEU A 110 10.20 15.37 -23.91
N ARG A 111 11.40 15.41 -24.52
CA ARG A 111 11.87 16.49 -25.37
C ARG A 111 12.53 15.87 -26.58
#